data_AF-A0A954DX79-F1
#
_entry.id   AF-A0A954DX79-F1
#
_cell.length_a   1.000
_cell.length_b   1.000
_cell.length_c   1.000
_cell.angle_alpha   90.00
_cell.angle_beta   90.00
_cell.angle_gamma   90.00
#
_symmetry.space_group_name_H-M   'P 1'
#
loop_
_entity.id
_entity.type
_entity.pdbx_description
1 polymer ?
#
loop_
_entity_poly.entity_id
_entity_poly.type
_entity_poly.pdbx_seq_one_letter_code
_entity_poly.pdbx_strand_id
1 'polypeptide(L)'
;MTDSSVARILKDLHNWYPSTADVAVRAGFRCEYCGRDFLASVDDYESFQIDHVVPKSKCPRDSVNELDNLALACKPCNFFKRAVMPEGSSREDKVRWAARYIQGRRLERLKEVVAIRELAYGPS
;
A
#
# COMPACT_ATOMS: atom_id res chain seq x y z
N MET A 1 -10.17 -1.57 -23.43
CA MET A 1 -9.80 -2.79 -22.68
C MET A 1 -10.32 -2.61 -21.27
N THR A 2 -11.11 -3.54 -20.77
CA THR A 2 -11.66 -3.46 -19.41
C THR A 2 -10.60 -3.87 -18.39
N ASP A 3 -10.70 -3.41 -17.14
CA ASP A 3 -9.79 -3.77 -16.06
C ASP A 3 -9.60 -5.30 -15.92
N SER A 4 -10.67 -6.07 -16.18
CA SER A 4 -10.66 -7.53 -16.19
C SER A 4 -9.73 -8.14 -17.25
N SER A 5 -9.56 -7.49 -18.40
CA SER A 5 -8.67 -7.98 -19.48
C SER A 5 -7.19 -7.77 -19.15
N VAL A 6 -6.83 -6.68 -18.48
CA VAL A 6 -5.45 -6.39 -18.08
C VAL A 6 -5.00 -7.33 -16.96
N ALA A 7 -5.84 -7.50 -15.93
CA ALA A 7 -5.52 -8.39 -14.81
C ALA A 7 -5.28 -9.84 -15.28
N ARG A 8 -6.05 -10.31 -16.28
CA ARG A 8 -5.85 -11.62 -16.88
C ARG A 8 -4.49 -11.74 -17.59
N ILE A 9 -4.13 -10.78 -18.42
CA ILE A 9 -2.84 -10.78 -19.13
C ILE A 9 -1.66 -10.80 -18.15
N LEU A 10 -1.75 -10.03 -17.05
CA LEU A 10 -0.70 -10.00 -16.02
C LEU A 10 -0.54 -11.35 -15.31
N LYS A 11 -1.64 -12.04 -15.04
CA LYS A 11 -1.61 -13.41 -14.49
C LYS A 11 -0.90 -14.36 -15.45
N ASP A 12 -1.28 -14.32 -16.73
CA ASP A 12 -0.82 -15.27 -17.75
C ASP A 12 0.65 -15.05 -18.15
N LEU A 13 1.11 -13.80 -18.27
CA LEU A 13 2.47 -13.49 -18.75
C LEU A 13 3.51 -13.33 -17.64
N HIS A 14 3.10 -12.91 -16.44
CA HIS A 14 4.02 -12.57 -15.36
C HIS A 14 3.88 -13.45 -14.12
N ASN A 15 3.02 -14.47 -14.16
CA ASN A 15 2.78 -15.41 -13.05
C ASN A 15 2.42 -14.71 -11.73
N TRP A 16 1.69 -13.60 -11.83
CA TRP A 16 1.20 -12.89 -10.66
C TRP A 16 0.12 -13.71 -9.95
N TYR A 17 0.13 -13.68 -8.61
CA TYR A 17 -1.00 -14.20 -7.84
C TYR A 17 -2.29 -13.50 -8.29
N PRO A 18 -3.42 -14.23 -8.46
CA PRO A 18 -4.62 -13.64 -9.02
C PRO A 18 -5.09 -12.36 -8.31
N SER A 19 -5.09 -12.38 -6.97
CA SER A 19 -5.45 -11.23 -6.15
C SER A 19 -4.49 -10.05 -6.30
N THR A 20 -3.20 -10.31 -6.55
CA THR A 20 -2.19 -9.27 -6.77
C THR A 20 -2.49 -8.47 -8.03
N ALA A 21 -2.81 -9.15 -9.13
CA ALA A 21 -3.14 -8.49 -10.40
C ALA A 21 -4.44 -7.70 -10.31
N ASP A 22 -5.47 -8.27 -9.67
CA ASP A 22 -6.77 -7.62 -9.52
C ASP A 22 -6.65 -6.33 -8.67
N VAL A 23 -5.91 -6.40 -7.55
CA VAL A 23 -5.65 -5.25 -6.68
C VAL A 23 -4.82 -4.18 -7.39
N ALA A 24 -3.78 -4.58 -8.13
CA ALA A 24 -2.92 -3.63 -8.82
C ALA A 24 -3.63 -2.85 -9.92
N VAL A 25 -4.44 -3.55 -10.73
CA VAL A 25 -5.26 -2.92 -11.77
C VAL A 25 -6.30 -1.98 -11.15
N ARG A 26 -7.02 -2.43 -10.11
CA ARG A 26 -7.99 -1.59 -9.38
C ARG A 26 -7.34 -0.31 -8.85
N ALA A 27 -6.13 -0.40 -8.32
CA ALA A 27 -5.39 0.73 -7.76
C ALA A 27 -4.67 1.58 -8.83
N GLY A 28 -4.79 1.24 -10.13
CA GLY A 28 -4.10 1.92 -11.22
C GLY A 28 -2.58 1.93 -11.06
N PHE A 29 -2.02 0.86 -10.48
CA PHE A 29 -0.59 0.74 -10.13
C PHE A 29 -0.07 1.87 -9.24
N ARG A 30 -0.94 2.45 -8.40
CA ARG A 30 -0.56 3.47 -7.42
C ARG A 30 -0.80 2.98 -6.00
N CYS A 31 0.05 3.40 -5.08
CA CYS A 31 -0.15 3.15 -3.65
C CYS A 31 -1.46 3.81 -3.20
N GLU A 32 -2.42 3.02 -2.72
CA GLU A 32 -3.75 3.49 -2.30
C GLU A 32 -3.69 4.42 -1.07
N TYR A 33 -2.55 4.48 -0.38
CA TYR A 33 -2.35 5.35 0.79
C TYR A 33 -1.62 6.66 0.51
N CYS A 34 -0.69 6.68 -0.45
CA CYS A 34 0.15 7.87 -0.70
C CYS A 34 0.29 8.26 -2.17
N GLY A 35 -0.36 7.54 -3.09
CA GLY A 35 -0.37 7.85 -4.51
C GLY A 35 0.92 7.57 -5.28
N ARG A 36 1.95 6.99 -4.62
CA ARG A 36 3.22 6.59 -5.27
C ARG A 36 2.92 5.74 -6.49
N ASP A 37 3.49 6.13 -7.63
CA ASP A 37 3.40 5.42 -8.89
C ASP A 37 4.39 4.26 -8.90
N PHE A 38 3.91 3.02 -8.98
CA PHE A 38 4.77 1.84 -8.99
C PHE A 38 5.41 1.56 -10.33
N LEU A 39 4.98 2.22 -11.42
CA LEU A 39 5.56 2.02 -12.75
C LEU A 39 6.56 3.13 -13.11
N ALA A 40 6.87 4.04 -12.18
CA ALA A 40 7.80 5.14 -12.41
C ALA A 40 9.28 4.72 -12.43
N SER A 41 9.65 3.68 -11.68
CA SER A 41 11.03 3.17 -11.62
C SER A 41 11.05 1.71 -11.15
N VAL A 42 12.18 1.03 -11.34
CA VAL A 42 12.40 -0.33 -10.79
C VAL A 42 12.29 -0.31 -9.26
N ASP A 43 12.86 0.70 -8.59
CA ASP A 43 12.79 0.81 -7.12
C ASP A 43 11.36 1.03 -6.62
N ASP A 44 10.56 1.79 -7.36
CA ASP A 44 9.14 1.95 -7.04
C ASP A 44 8.39 0.63 -7.24
N TYR A 45 8.59 -0.04 -8.37
CA TYR A 45 7.99 -1.34 -8.66
C TYR A 45 8.33 -2.39 -7.60
N GLU A 46 9.59 -2.49 -7.19
CA GLU A 46 10.05 -3.44 -6.16
C GLU A 46 9.62 -3.03 -4.73
N SER A 47 9.14 -1.80 -4.54
CA SER A 47 8.54 -1.37 -3.26
C SER A 47 7.09 -1.83 -3.06
N PHE A 48 6.50 -2.43 -4.09
CA PHE A 48 5.12 -2.91 -4.11
C PHE A 48 4.84 -3.97 -3.04
N GLN A 49 3.68 -3.86 -2.38
CA GLN A 49 3.18 -4.80 -1.39
C GLN A 49 1.64 -4.89 -1.47
N ILE A 50 1.10 -6.07 -1.14
CA ILE A 50 -0.32 -6.22 -0.84
C ILE A 50 -0.51 -6.09 0.67
N ASP A 51 -1.26 -5.08 1.10
CA ASP A 51 -1.62 -4.85 2.50
C ASP A 51 -3.08 -5.24 2.77
N HIS A 52 -3.36 -5.62 4.01
CA HIS A 52 -4.70 -5.88 4.52
C HIS A 52 -5.23 -4.61 5.18
N VAL A 53 -6.24 -3.95 4.58
CA VAL A 53 -6.86 -2.72 5.10
C VAL A 53 -7.27 -2.92 6.56
N VAL A 54 -8.04 -3.97 6.83
CA VAL A 54 -8.26 -4.51 8.19
C VAL A 54 -7.20 -5.57 8.47
N PRO A 55 -6.38 -5.42 9.52
CA PRO A 55 -5.31 -6.36 9.85
C PRO A 55 -5.80 -7.81 9.98
N LYS A 56 -4.99 -8.77 9.51
CA LYS A 56 -5.31 -10.20 9.59
C LYS A 56 -5.70 -10.68 10.98
N SER A 57 -5.04 -10.16 12.02
CA SER A 57 -5.31 -10.52 13.42
C SER A 57 -6.65 -10.01 13.96
N LYS A 58 -7.34 -9.16 13.21
CA LYS A 58 -8.61 -8.50 13.58
C LYS A 58 -9.74 -8.78 12.58
N CYS A 59 -9.47 -9.62 11.57
CA CYS A 59 -10.42 -9.97 10.52
C CYS A 59 -10.79 -11.46 10.65
N PRO A 60 -12.07 -11.85 10.43
CA PRO A 60 -12.42 -13.26 10.27
C PRO A 60 -11.55 -13.93 9.21
N ARG A 61 -11.15 -15.18 9.44
CA ARG A 61 -10.21 -15.90 8.58
C ARG A 61 -10.69 -15.97 7.12
N ASP A 62 -11.99 -16.11 6.91
CA ASP A 62 -12.56 -16.29 5.58
C ASP A 62 -12.62 -14.99 4.78
N SER A 63 -12.69 -13.85 5.47
CA SER A 63 -12.74 -12.51 4.84
C SER A 63 -11.37 -11.84 4.73
N VAL A 64 -10.32 -12.46 5.27
CA VAL A 64 -9.00 -11.82 5.35
C VAL A 64 -8.42 -11.54 3.96
N ASN A 65 -8.62 -12.42 2.99
CA ASN A 65 -8.06 -12.30 1.63
C ASN A 65 -9.09 -11.86 0.58
N GLU A 66 -10.27 -11.40 1.01
CA GLU A 66 -11.24 -10.78 0.10
C GLU A 66 -10.62 -9.53 -0.54
N LEU A 67 -10.87 -9.33 -1.84
CA LEU A 67 -10.30 -8.22 -2.60
C LEU A 67 -10.57 -6.85 -1.96
N ASP A 68 -11.74 -6.69 -1.32
CA ASP A 68 -12.14 -5.46 -0.63
C ASP A 68 -11.29 -5.18 0.62
N ASN A 69 -10.74 -6.21 1.26
CA ASN A 69 -9.81 -6.06 2.37
C ASN A 69 -8.35 -5.90 1.91
N LEU A 70 -8.05 -6.07 0.63
CA LEU A 70 -6.70 -5.90 0.10
C LEU A 70 -6.50 -4.47 -0.40
N ALA A 71 -5.31 -3.93 -0.19
CA ALA A 71 -4.88 -2.64 -0.74
C ALA A 71 -3.50 -2.74 -1.37
N LEU A 72 -3.29 -1.97 -2.43
CA LEU A 72 -1.97 -1.78 -3.01
C LEU A 72 -1.18 -0.76 -2.21
N ALA A 73 -0.05 -1.16 -1.64
CA ALA A 73 0.73 -0.31 -0.74
C ALA A 73 2.22 -0.35 -1.07
N CYS A 74 2.90 0.78 -0.89
CA CYS A 74 4.36 0.77 -0.91
C CYS A 74 4.87 0.24 0.44
N LYS A 75 6.05 -0.38 0.45
CA LYS A 75 6.69 -0.93 1.65
C LYS A 75 6.68 0.06 2.83
N PRO A 76 7.06 1.35 2.69
CA PRO A 76 6.97 2.28 3.81
C PRO A 76 5.56 2.46 4.37
N CYS A 77 4.53 2.61 3.52
CA CYS A 77 3.15 2.78 3.98
C CYS A 77 2.65 1.55 4.74
N ASN A 78 2.90 0.35 4.20
CA ASN A 78 2.55 -0.91 4.86
C ASN A 78 3.23 -1.01 6.25
N PHE A 79 4.52 -0.68 6.32
CA PHE A 79 5.30 -0.67 7.57
C PHE A 79 4.86 0.38 8.60
N PHE A 80 4.34 1.53 8.16
CA PHE A 80 3.78 2.54 9.06
C PHE A 80 2.42 2.12 9.59
N LYS A 81 1.55 1.58 8.74
CA LYS A 81 0.21 1.13 9.14
C LYS A 81 0.26 -0.05 10.10
N ARG A 82 1.06 -1.09 9.81
CA ARG A 82 1.13 -2.32 10.61
C ARG A 82 -0.27 -2.90 10.89
N ALA A 83 -0.49 -3.37 12.13
CA ALA A 83 -1.75 -3.93 12.62
C ALA A 83 -2.70 -2.88 13.24
N VAL A 84 -2.55 -1.61 12.89
CA VAL A 84 -3.48 -0.55 13.32
C VAL A 84 -4.84 -0.81 12.69
N MET A 85 -5.89 -0.72 13.51
CA MET A 85 -7.26 -0.90 13.04
C MET A 85 -7.75 0.41 12.43
N PRO A 86 -8.14 0.45 11.15
CA PRO A 86 -8.72 1.65 10.57
C PRO A 86 -10.15 1.89 11.07
N GLU A 87 -10.53 3.16 11.18
CA GLU A 87 -11.91 3.57 11.43
C GLU A 87 -12.67 3.76 10.10
N GLY A 88 -13.99 3.69 10.15
CA GLY A 88 -14.87 3.88 9.00
C GLY A 88 -15.81 2.71 8.76
N SER A 89 -16.93 2.98 8.08
CA SER A 89 -17.93 1.97 7.74
C SER A 89 -17.64 1.30 6.38
N SER A 90 -17.21 2.06 5.39
CA SER A 90 -16.83 1.56 4.06
C SER A 90 -15.34 1.19 3.94
N ARG A 91 -14.97 0.49 2.87
CA ARG A 91 -13.57 0.28 2.49
C ARG A 91 -12.88 1.62 2.26
N GLU A 92 -13.54 2.52 1.53
CA GLU A 92 -13.03 3.82 1.15
C GLU A 92 -12.75 4.69 2.39
N ASP A 93 -13.63 4.64 3.40
CA ASP A 93 -13.39 5.32 4.68
C ASP A 93 -12.15 4.76 5.37
N LYS A 94 -12.02 3.44 5.46
CA LYS A 94 -10.89 2.77 6.11
C LYS A 94 -9.57 3.08 5.41
N VAL A 95 -9.55 3.07 4.07
CA VAL A 95 -8.38 3.44 3.26
C VAL A 95 -8.03 4.91 3.47
N ARG A 96 -9.02 5.82 3.47
CA ARG A 96 -8.79 7.25 3.75
C ARG A 96 -8.25 7.49 5.16
N TRP A 97 -8.81 6.80 6.16
CA TRP A 97 -8.34 6.88 7.54
C TRP A 97 -6.88 6.40 7.63
N ALA A 98 -6.59 5.23 7.05
CA ALA A 98 -5.25 4.67 7.02
C ALA A 98 -4.25 5.61 6.33
N ALA A 99 -4.64 6.20 5.20
CA ALA A 99 -3.83 7.18 4.49
C ALA A 99 -3.46 8.36 5.40
N ARG A 100 -4.43 8.96 6.11
CA ARG A 100 -4.17 10.06 7.05
C ARG A 100 -3.24 9.64 8.18
N TYR A 101 -3.48 8.48 8.80
CA TYR A 101 -2.62 7.92 9.84
C TYR A 101 -1.17 7.77 9.35
N ILE A 102 -0.99 7.18 8.16
CA ILE A 102 0.32 6.94 7.55
C ILE A 102 1.04 8.27 7.23
N GLN A 103 0.32 9.30 6.76
CA GLN A 103 0.96 10.60 6.51
C GLN A 103 1.53 11.23 7.78
N GLY A 104 0.83 11.08 8.92
CA GLY A 104 1.38 11.47 10.22
C GLY A 104 2.70 10.75 10.53
N ARG A 105 2.72 9.42 10.37
CA ARG A 105 3.95 8.61 10.59
C ARG A 105 5.08 8.94 9.62
N ARG A 106 4.75 9.30 8.38
CA ARG A 106 5.73 9.74 7.37
C ARG A 106 6.38 11.06 7.80
N LEU A 107 5.61 12.01 8.30
CA LEU A 107 6.13 13.28 8.79
C LEU A 107 7.05 13.08 10.00
N GLU A 108 6.68 12.20 10.93
CA GLU A 108 7.55 11.81 12.06
C GLU A 108 8.87 11.22 11.57
N ARG A 109 8.82 10.25 10.64
CA ARG A 109 10.04 9.64 10.06
C ARG A 109 10.87 10.65 9.28
N LEU A 110 10.25 11.61 8.60
CA LEU A 110 11.00 12.65 7.87
C LEU A 110 11.83 13.50 8.83
N LYS A 111 11.27 13.89 9.99
CA LYS A 111 12.02 14.62 11.03
C LYS A 111 13.23 13.82 11.52
N GLU A 112 13.05 12.52 11.74
CA GLU A 112 14.13 11.60 12.13
C GLU A 112 15.23 11.53 11.04
N VAL A 113 14.84 11.39 9.77
CA VAL A 113 15.78 11.36 8.64
C VAL A 113 16.57 12.66 8.51
N VAL A 114 15.91 13.81 8.69
CA VAL A 114 16.59 15.12 8.67
C VAL A 114 17.63 15.21 9.80
N ALA A 115 17.26 14.84 11.03
CA ALA A 115 18.20 14.84 12.15
C ALA A 115 19.40 13.89 11.93
N ILE A 116 19.16 12.68 11.39
CA ILE A 116 20.24 11.74 11.03
C ILE A 116 21.15 12.34 9.96
N ARG A 117 20.56 13.01 8.96
CA ARG A 117 21.32 13.64 7.88
C ARG A 117 22.24 14.75 8.42
N GLU A 118 21.73 15.60 9.30
CA GLU A 118 22.52 16.65 9.95
C GLU A 118 23.68 16.07 10.78
N LEU A 119 23.43 14.97 11.51
CA LEU A 119 24.49 14.27 12.26
C LEU A 119 25.54 13.62 11.35
N ALA A 120 25.13 13.05 10.22
CA ALA A 120 26.01 12.32 9.32
C ALA A 120 26.85 13.24 8.42
N TYR A 121 26.30 14.38 8.00
CA TYR A 121 26.90 15.22 6.96
C TYR A 121 27.10 16.69 7.40
N GLY A 122 26.70 17.05 8.62
CA GLY A 122 26.65 18.43 9.09
C GLY A 122 25.37 19.16 8.65
N PRO A 123 25.11 20.35 9.21
CA PRO A 123 23.99 21.19 8.77
C PRO A 123 24.15 21.57 7.29
N SER A 124 23.04 21.58 6.56
CA SER A 124 22.99 21.97 5.13
C SER A 124 23.04 23.49 4.96
#